data_AF-A0A5C5RWD0-F1
#
_entry.id   AF-A0A5C5RWD0-F1
#
_cell.length_a   1.000
_cell.length_b   1.000
_cell.length_c   1.000
_cell.angle_alpha   90.00
_cell.angle_beta   90.00
_cell.angle_gamma   90.00
#
_symmetry.space_group_name_H-M   'P 1'
#
loop_
_entity.id
_entity.type
_entity.pdbx_description
1 polymer ?
#
loop_
_entity_poly.entity_id
_entity_poly.type
_entity_poly.pdbx_seq_one_letter_code
_entity_poly.pdbx_strand_id
1 'polypeptide(L)'
;MVIDTPWVEMSDVAASSVGGWRAVWVVVAIAVAFLPFILWKARWAGRWPWWRSVLFVIAWFCVGVPIAAVIAGDTHATTGADDVVSRAMRSRPAMLQSGSVIVDPSDHSAGTSMHAPYQGESVDHAVTFTVATATGSTSRCRGTVTLKRDEARRGRTAPVYARLVAQCAPFAAAESPAAP
;
A
#
# COMPACT_ATOMS: atom_id res chain seq x y z
N MET A 1 25.98 15.13 0.76
CA MET A 1 26.06 13.95 -0.14
C MET A 1 24.75 13.85 -0.92
N VAL A 2 24.79 13.51 -2.21
CA VAL A 2 23.58 13.37 -3.04
C VAL A 2 23.37 11.90 -3.42
N ILE A 3 22.16 11.40 -3.22
CA ILE A 3 21.69 10.07 -3.63
C ILE A 3 20.78 10.27 -4.83
N ASP A 4 21.05 9.56 -5.92
CA ASP A 4 20.16 9.48 -7.08
C ASP A 4 20.15 8.03 -7.55
N THR A 5 19.04 7.33 -7.35
CA THR A 5 18.93 5.92 -7.73
C THR A 5 18.42 5.82 -9.18
N PRO A 6 18.80 4.79 -9.94
CA PRO A 6 18.07 4.46 -11.16
C PRO A 6 16.62 4.09 -10.84
N TRP A 7 15.78 4.03 -11.87
CA TRP A 7 14.45 3.44 -11.75
C TRP A 7 14.57 1.95 -11.40
N VAL A 8 13.91 1.55 -10.31
CA VAL A 8 13.88 0.16 -9.84
C VAL A 8 12.45 -0.34 -9.91
N GLU A 9 12.26 -1.51 -10.53
CA GLU A 9 10.96 -2.17 -10.57
C GLU A 9 10.60 -2.72 -9.18
N MET A 10 9.39 -2.42 -8.74
CA MET A 10 8.83 -2.84 -7.47
C MET A 10 7.81 -3.95 -7.71
N SER A 11 8.31 -5.16 -7.99
CA SER A 11 7.50 -6.35 -8.30
C SER A 11 6.45 -6.67 -7.22
N ASP A 12 6.80 -6.42 -5.95
CA ASP A 12 5.96 -6.78 -4.79
C ASP A 12 5.02 -5.66 -4.36
N VAL A 13 5.23 -4.44 -4.89
CA VAL A 13 4.34 -3.28 -4.72
C VAL A 13 3.20 -3.36 -5.73
N ALA A 14 3.45 -3.95 -6.90
CA ALA A 14 2.41 -4.27 -7.89
C ALA A 14 1.44 -5.36 -7.39
N ALA A 15 1.92 -6.26 -6.53
CA ALA A 15 1.07 -7.13 -5.75
C ALA A 15 0.51 -6.32 -4.59
N SER A 16 -0.75 -5.88 -4.70
CA SER A 16 -1.47 -5.31 -3.57
C SER A 16 -1.17 -6.16 -2.32
N SER A 17 -0.52 -5.60 -1.29
CA SER A 17 -0.14 -6.30 -0.04
C SER A 17 -1.39 -6.56 0.80
N VAL A 18 -2.32 -7.25 0.18
CA VAL A 18 -3.74 -7.38 0.49
C VAL A 18 -4.05 -8.84 0.87
N GLY A 19 -3.03 -9.71 0.85
CA GLY A 19 -3.18 -11.16 0.83
C GLY A 19 -3.80 -11.83 2.07
N GLY A 20 -3.86 -11.16 3.22
CA GLY A 20 -4.47 -11.73 4.43
C GLY A 20 -5.74 -11.01 4.86
N TRP A 21 -5.65 -9.70 5.10
CA TRP A 21 -6.72 -8.95 5.76
C TRP A 21 -7.96 -8.75 4.88
N ARG A 22 -7.78 -8.64 3.56
CA ARG A 22 -8.91 -8.54 2.64
C ARG A 22 -9.61 -9.88 2.46
N ALA A 23 -8.92 -11.01 2.59
CA ALA A 23 -9.57 -12.31 2.68
C ALA A 23 -10.46 -12.37 3.94
N VAL A 24 -9.99 -11.86 5.08
CA VAL A 24 -10.81 -11.74 6.29
C VAL A 24 -12.02 -10.82 6.05
N TRP A 25 -11.84 -9.63 5.49
CA TRP A 25 -12.96 -8.73 5.20
C TRP A 25 -13.94 -9.27 4.16
N VAL A 26 -13.46 -10.00 3.16
CA VAL A 26 -14.32 -10.69 2.18
C VAL A 26 -15.10 -11.81 2.87
N VAL A 27 -14.47 -12.62 3.72
CA VAL A 27 -15.15 -13.66 4.49
C VAL A 27 -16.16 -13.06 5.47
N VAL A 28 -15.82 -11.95 6.15
CA VAL A 28 -16.72 -11.23 7.06
C VAL A 28 -17.88 -10.62 6.27
N ALA A 29 -17.64 -9.97 5.13
CA ALA A 29 -18.67 -9.41 4.28
C ALA A 29 -19.60 -10.50 3.73
N ILE A 30 -19.06 -11.64 3.32
CA ILE A 30 -19.83 -12.84 2.96
C ILE A 30 -20.65 -13.31 4.17
N ALA A 31 -20.06 -13.46 5.35
CA ALA A 31 -20.78 -13.92 6.54
C ALA A 31 -21.93 -12.97 6.93
N VAL A 32 -21.71 -11.65 6.90
CA VAL A 32 -22.73 -10.62 7.14
C VAL A 32 -23.80 -10.64 6.05
N ALA A 33 -23.41 -10.82 4.79
CA ALA A 33 -24.32 -10.96 3.66
C ALA A 33 -25.22 -12.20 3.80
N PHE A 34 -24.69 -13.32 4.28
CA PHE A 34 -25.48 -14.54 4.50
C PHE A 34 -26.23 -14.55 5.83
N LEU A 35 -25.93 -13.66 6.76
CA LEU A 35 -26.58 -13.54 8.07
C LEU A 35 -28.11 -13.36 7.99
N PRO A 36 -28.67 -12.44 7.16
CA PRO A 36 -30.11 -12.35 6.98
C PRO A 36 -30.71 -13.61 6.36
N PHE A 37 -30.00 -14.32 5.47
CA PHE A 37 -30.45 -15.60 4.91
C PHE A 37 -30.50 -16.71 5.97
N ILE A 38 -29.48 -16.79 6.84
CA ILE A 38 -29.40 -17.76 7.94
C ILE A 38 -30.53 -17.51 8.95
N LEU A 39 -30.71 -16.26 9.39
CA LEU A 39 -31.79 -15.86 10.30
C LEU A 39 -33.16 -16.13 9.68
N TRP A 40 -33.29 -15.86 8.38
CA TRP A 40 -34.53 -16.09 7.66
C TRP A 40 -34.89 -17.58 7.58
N LYS A 41 -33.95 -18.43 7.16
CA LYS A 41 -34.13 -19.89 7.12
C LYS A 41 -34.43 -20.45 8.50
N ALA A 42 -33.70 -20.04 9.53
CA ALA A 42 -33.92 -20.50 10.91
C ALA A 42 -35.33 -20.17 11.43
N ARG A 43 -35.90 -19.04 11.00
CA ARG A 43 -37.18 -18.54 11.52
C ARG A 43 -38.39 -18.94 10.68
N TRP A 44 -38.22 -19.28 9.39
CA TRP A 44 -39.35 -19.48 8.46
C TRP A 44 -39.24 -20.69 7.51
N ALA A 45 -38.19 -21.52 7.60
CA ALA A 45 -37.96 -22.64 6.67
C ALA A 45 -39.15 -23.60 6.50
N GLY A 46 -40.00 -23.77 7.53
CA GLY A 46 -41.16 -24.67 7.47
C GLY A 46 -42.44 -24.06 6.87
N ARG A 47 -42.52 -22.74 6.69
CA ARG A 47 -43.77 -22.04 6.32
C ARG A 47 -43.70 -21.34 4.96
N TRP A 48 -42.54 -21.33 4.32
CA TRP A 48 -42.31 -20.52 3.12
C TRP A 48 -42.29 -21.40 1.86
N PRO A 49 -43.12 -21.10 0.83
CA PRO A 49 -43.11 -21.86 -0.41
C PRO A 49 -41.75 -21.77 -1.12
N TRP A 50 -41.25 -22.92 -1.58
CA TRP A 50 -39.93 -23.09 -2.20
C TRP A 50 -39.61 -22.06 -3.31
N TRP A 51 -40.58 -21.74 -4.16
CA TRP A 51 -40.43 -20.76 -5.24
C TRP A 51 -40.07 -19.34 -4.77
N ARG A 52 -40.62 -18.90 -3.63
CA ARG A 52 -40.29 -17.58 -3.09
C ARG A 52 -38.89 -17.56 -2.47
N SER A 53 -38.40 -18.71 -2.00
CA SER A 53 -37.02 -18.86 -1.54
C SER A 53 -36.01 -18.76 -2.67
N VAL A 54 -36.34 -19.35 -3.82
CA VAL A 54 -35.52 -19.24 -5.03
C VAL A 54 -35.44 -17.78 -5.50
N LEU A 55 -36.58 -17.07 -5.55
CA LEU A 55 -36.61 -15.65 -5.94
C LEU A 55 -35.81 -14.76 -4.99
N PHE A 56 -35.86 -15.01 -3.68
CA PHE A 56 -35.07 -14.26 -2.70
C PHE A 56 -33.56 -14.45 -2.93
N VAL A 57 -33.12 -15.69 -3.21
CA VAL A 57 -31.71 -15.98 -3.50
C VAL A 57 -31.27 -15.30 -4.80
N ILE A 58 -32.08 -15.36 -5.86
CA ILE A 58 -31.77 -14.69 -7.12
C ILE A 58 -31.66 -13.18 -6.91
N ALA A 59 -32.61 -12.56 -6.23
CA ALA A 59 -32.57 -11.12 -5.91
C ALA A 59 -31.32 -10.77 -5.09
N TRP A 60 -30.97 -11.61 -4.12
CA TRP A 60 -29.75 -11.44 -3.31
C TRP A 60 -28.48 -11.45 -4.16
N PHE A 61 -28.34 -12.40 -5.07
CA PHE A 61 -27.18 -12.47 -5.98
C PHE A 61 -27.16 -11.29 -6.97
N CYS A 62 -28.31 -10.91 -7.53
CA CYS A 62 -28.42 -9.79 -8.46
C CYS A 62 -28.02 -8.45 -7.82
N VAL A 63 -28.23 -8.27 -6.51
CA VAL A 63 -27.83 -7.04 -5.80
C VAL A 63 -26.45 -7.15 -5.17
N GLY A 64 -26.08 -8.33 -4.64
CA GLY A 64 -24.81 -8.54 -3.97
C GLY A 64 -23.59 -8.55 -4.89
N VAL A 65 -23.72 -9.14 -6.08
CA VAL A 65 -22.58 -9.27 -7.04
C VAL A 65 -22.12 -7.89 -7.57
N PRO A 66 -23.00 -6.97 -8.00
CA PRO A 66 -22.58 -5.63 -8.42
C PRO A 66 -21.92 -4.83 -7.30
N ILE A 67 -22.46 -4.89 -6.08
CA ILE A 67 -21.91 -4.16 -4.92
C ILE A 67 -20.51 -4.67 -4.58
N ALA A 68 -20.32 -6.00 -4.56
CA ALA A 68 -19.01 -6.60 -4.33
C ALA A 68 -17.99 -6.22 -5.43
N ALA A 69 -18.43 -6.12 -6.69
CA ALA A 69 -17.56 -5.72 -7.81
C ALA A 69 -17.09 -4.26 -7.69
N VAL A 70 -17.96 -3.34 -7.27
CA VAL A 70 -17.60 -1.92 -7.08
C VAL A 70 -16.60 -1.76 -5.93
N ILE A 71 -16.82 -2.44 -4.80
CA ILE A 71 -15.92 -2.37 -3.64
C ILE A 71 -14.57 -3.02 -3.93
N ALA A 72 -14.53 -4.03 -4.80
CA ALA A 72 -13.28 -4.68 -5.19
C ALA A 72 -12.41 -3.84 -6.15
N GLY A 73 -13.01 -2.94 -6.92
CA GLY A 73 -12.36 -2.20 -7.99
C GLY A 73 -11.39 -1.10 -7.55
N ASP A 74 -11.55 -0.53 -6.35
CA ASP A 74 -10.92 0.74 -5.97
C ASP A 74 -10.02 0.68 -4.72
N THR A 75 -9.50 -0.50 -4.38
CA THR A 75 -8.55 -0.58 -3.27
C THR A 75 -7.18 -0.07 -3.71
N HIS A 76 -6.87 1.18 -3.33
CA HIS A 76 -5.53 1.76 -3.39
C HIS A 76 -4.50 0.75 -2.83
N ALA A 77 -3.51 0.38 -3.63
CA ALA A 77 -2.39 -0.39 -3.12
C ALA A 77 -1.52 0.57 -2.28
N THR A 78 -1.49 0.36 -0.97
CA THR A 78 -0.57 1.06 -0.05
C THR A 78 0.70 0.25 0.08
N THR A 79 1.86 0.90 0.07
CA THR A 79 3.16 0.24 0.25
C THR A 79 3.97 0.89 1.35
N GLY A 80 4.74 0.07 2.08
CA GLY A 80 5.64 0.53 3.14
C GLY A 80 6.76 1.39 2.56
N ALA A 81 6.96 2.57 3.15
CA ALA A 81 7.95 3.54 2.69
C ALA A 81 9.39 3.08 2.90
N ASP A 82 9.61 2.33 3.98
CA ASP A 82 10.86 1.69 4.34
C ASP A 82 11.28 0.64 3.29
N ASP A 83 10.35 -0.18 2.82
CA ASP A 83 10.62 -1.20 1.80
C ASP A 83 10.98 -0.56 0.45
N VAL A 84 10.22 0.47 0.03
CA VAL A 84 10.48 1.21 -1.21
C VAL A 84 11.87 1.89 -1.17
N VAL A 85 12.18 2.61 -0.11
CA VAL A 85 13.47 3.32 0.02
C VAL A 85 14.63 2.33 0.14
N SER A 86 14.48 1.27 0.95
CA SER A 86 15.56 0.29 1.12
C SER A 86 15.90 -0.44 -0.19
N ARG A 87 14.89 -0.82 -0.99
CA ARG A 87 15.10 -1.43 -2.31
C ARG A 87 15.72 -0.45 -3.30
N ALA A 88 15.23 0.79 -3.35
CA ALA A 88 15.83 1.82 -4.20
C ALA A 88 17.31 1.99 -3.87
N MET A 89 17.67 2.01 -2.57
CA MET A 89 19.06 2.14 -2.14
C MET A 89 19.92 0.89 -2.36
N ARG A 90 19.37 -0.33 -2.32
CA ARG A 90 20.11 -1.57 -2.63
C ARG A 90 20.71 -1.56 -4.04
N SER A 91 20.17 -0.76 -4.96
CA SER A 91 20.77 -0.55 -6.28
C SER A 91 22.12 0.20 -6.24
N ARG A 92 22.49 0.82 -5.10
CA ARG A 92 23.78 1.47 -4.88
C ARG A 92 24.63 0.69 -3.87
N PRO A 93 25.79 0.15 -4.27
CA PRO A 93 26.62 -0.70 -3.41
C PRO A 93 27.34 0.04 -2.25
N ALA A 94 27.29 1.38 -2.22
CA ALA A 94 28.07 2.19 -1.27
C ALA A 94 27.32 2.56 0.03
N MET A 95 26.04 2.18 0.19
CA MET A 95 25.23 2.50 1.38
C MET A 95 24.67 1.24 2.02
N LEU A 96 24.96 1.04 3.30
CA LEU A 96 24.72 -0.26 3.96
C LEU A 96 23.30 -0.43 4.48
N GLN A 97 22.60 0.62 4.91
CA GLN A 97 21.23 0.51 5.42
C GLN A 97 20.53 1.87 5.54
N SER A 98 19.26 1.95 5.14
CA SER A 98 18.32 3.01 5.57
C SER A 98 17.78 2.66 6.95
N GLY A 99 17.78 3.63 7.86
CA GLY A 99 17.06 3.55 9.12
C GLY A 99 15.57 3.81 8.94
N SER A 100 14.93 4.43 9.95
CA SER A 100 13.50 4.78 9.86
C SER A 100 13.25 5.79 8.74
N VAL A 101 12.29 5.45 7.88
CA VAL A 101 11.81 6.30 6.79
C VAL A 101 10.49 6.92 7.21
N ILE A 102 10.42 8.24 7.18
CA ILE A 102 9.22 9.02 7.45
C ILE A 102 8.83 9.70 6.15
N VAL A 103 7.60 9.47 5.70
CA VAL A 103 7.01 10.17 4.56
C VAL A 103 6.31 11.41 5.08
N ASP A 104 6.61 12.57 4.50
CA ASP A 104 5.91 13.80 4.82
C ASP A 104 4.41 13.62 4.49
N PRO A 105 3.50 14.04 5.38
CA PRO A 105 2.07 13.85 5.17
C PRO A 105 1.61 14.59 3.91
N SER A 106 0.89 13.87 3.06
CA SER A 106 0.23 14.39 1.85
C SER A 106 -1.17 13.78 1.74
N ASP A 107 -1.99 14.28 0.81
CA ASP A 107 -3.29 13.69 0.48
C ASP A 107 -3.18 12.20 0.09
N HIS A 108 -1.97 11.74 -0.26
CA HIS A 108 -1.69 10.40 -0.75
C HIS A 108 -0.60 9.64 0.03
N SER A 109 -0.21 10.11 1.22
CA SER A 109 0.76 9.40 2.07
C SER A 109 0.73 9.92 3.50
N ALA A 110 0.79 9.02 4.49
CA ALA A 110 0.94 9.42 5.89
C ALA A 110 1.86 8.45 6.64
N GLY A 111 2.83 9.02 7.36
CA GLY A 111 3.71 8.30 8.29
C GLY A 111 4.69 7.37 7.56
N THR A 112 4.33 6.10 7.46
CA THR A 112 5.17 5.02 6.92
C THR A 112 4.61 4.38 5.65
N SER A 113 3.49 4.90 5.12
CA SER A 113 2.82 4.33 3.94
C SER A 113 2.78 5.32 2.78
N MET A 114 2.98 4.81 1.57
CA MET A 114 2.84 5.52 0.30
C MET A 114 1.76 4.85 -0.55
N HIS A 115 0.90 5.64 -1.19
CA HIS A 115 -0.05 5.10 -2.17
C HIS A 115 0.64 4.84 -3.50
N ALA A 116 0.41 3.66 -4.08
CA ALA A 116 0.84 3.37 -5.43
C ALA A 116 0.01 4.20 -6.43
N PRO A 117 0.64 4.79 -7.46
CA PRO A 117 -0.04 5.61 -8.47
C PRO A 117 -1.00 4.78 -9.34
N TYR A 118 -1.97 5.46 -9.95
CA TYR A 118 -2.84 4.86 -10.97
C TYR A 118 -2.05 4.52 -12.24
N GLN A 119 -2.66 3.72 -13.13
CA GLN A 119 -2.00 3.34 -14.39
C GLN A 119 -1.75 4.58 -15.25
N GLY A 120 -0.53 4.74 -15.75
CA GLY A 120 -0.12 5.91 -16.53
C GLY A 120 0.29 7.12 -15.69
N GLU A 121 0.21 7.04 -14.36
CA GLU A 121 0.53 8.15 -13.47
C GLU A 121 1.88 8.02 -12.78
N SER A 122 2.39 9.18 -12.34
CA SER A 122 3.54 9.29 -11.44
C SER A 122 3.22 10.21 -10.28
N VAL A 123 3.60 9.80 -9.06
CA VAL A 123 3.39 10.57 -7.83
C VAL A 123 4.72 10.72 -7.10
N ASP A 124 4.98 11.94 -6.65
CA ASP A 124 6.17 12.30 -5.88
C ASP A 124 5.83 12.35 -4.39
N HIS A 125 6.62 11.64 -3.58
CA HIS A 125 6.51 11.62 -2.13
C HIS A 125 7.77 12.20 -1.50
N ALA A 126 7.63 13.25 -0.69
CA ALA A 126 8.73 13.75 0.12
C ALA A 126 9.02 12.78 1.27
N VAL A 127 10.28 12.35 1.37
CA VAL A 127 10.73 11.39 2.39
C VAL A 127 11.92 11.94 3.17
N THR A 128 11.91 11.66 4.47
CA THR A 128 13.04 11.89 5.36
C THR A 128 13.49 10.55 5.94
N PHE A 129 14.77 10.23 5.82
CA PHE A 129 15.32 8.98 6.30
C PHE A 129 16.74 9.16 6.84
N THR A 130 17.20 8.24 7.66
CA THR A 130 18.59 8.18 8.10
C THR A 130 19.34 7.11 7.32
N VAL A 131 20.62 7.35 7.05
CA VAL A 131 21.52 6.35 6.45
C VAL A 131 22.70 6.12 7.36
N ALA A 132 23.10 4.86 7.49
CA ALA A 132 24.36 4.48 8.12
C ALA A 132 25.40 4.16 7.04
N THR A 133 26.56 4.82 7.11
CA THR A 133 27.71 4.52 6.24
C THR A 133 28.49 3.32 6.75
N ALA A 134 29.37 2.76 5.90
CA ALA A 134 30.28 1.68 6.30
C ALA A 134 31.20 2.03 7.47
N THR A 135 31.47 3.33 7.62
CA THR A 135 32.27 3.89 8.70
C THR A 135 31.49 4.10 10.01
N GLY A 136 30.22 3.68 10.07
CA GLY A 136 29.38 3.82 11.28
C GLY A 136 28.83 5.24 11.51
N SER A 137 29.10 6.19 10.60
CA SER A 137 28.53 7.53 10.69
C SER A 137 27.09 7.52 10.19
N THR A 138 26.21 8.13 10.97
CA THR A 138 24.80 8.32 10.61
C THR A 138 24.63 9.69 9.94
N SER A 139 23.86 9.73 8.86
CA SER A 139 23.51 10.97 8.15
C SER A 139 22.01 11.05 7.98
N ARG A 140 21.44 12.26 8.09
CA ARG A 140 20.02 12.47 7.80
C ARG A 140 19.87 12.91 6.35
N CYS A 141 19.01 12.22 5.63
CA CYS A 141 18.70 12.47 4.23
C CYS A 141 17.28 12.98 4.10
N ARG A 142 17.09 13.99 3.26
CA ARG A 142 15.79 14.47 2.82
C ARG A 142 15.74 14.38 1.31
N GLY A 143 14.68 13.80 0.77
CA GLY A 143 14.56 13.54 -0.64
C GLY A 143 13.14 13.38 -1.11
N THR A 144 13.01 13.01 -2.38
CA THR A 144 11.76 12.70 -3.03
C THR A 144 11.85 11.29 -3.59
N VAL A 145 10.82 10.48 -3.31
CA VAL A 145 10.58 9.20 -3.96
C VAL A 145 9.51 9.40 -5.01
N THR A 146 9.87 9.22 -6.26
CA THR A 146 8.90 9.20 -7.37
C THR A 146 8.47 7.77 -7.61
N LEU A 147 7.18 7.50 -7.46
CA LEU A 147 6.56 6.26 -7.90
C LEU A 147 5.93 6.49 -9.26
N LYS A 148 6.15 5.58 -10.21
CA LYS A 148 5.57 5.62 -11.55
C LYS A 148 4.94 4.28 -11.88
N ARG A 149 3.74 4.27 -12.43
CA ARG A 149 3.11 3.04 -12.92
C ARG A 149 2.83 3.17 -14.40
N ASP A 150 3.41 2.26 -15.18
CA ASP A 150 3.23 2.29 -16.63
C ASP A 150 1.81 1.86 -17.02
N GLU A 151 1.42 2.13 -18.25
CA GLU A 151 0.15 1.62 -18.80
C GLU A 151 0.26 0.12 -19.06
N ALA A 152 -0.70 -0.67 -18.58
CA ALA A 152 -0.82 -2.08 -18.92
C ALA A 152 -2.07 -2.35 -19.75
N ARG A 153 -1.99 -3.37 -20.60
CA ARG A 153 -3.18 -3.87 -21.31
C ARG A 153 -4.23 -4.37 -20.32
N ARG A 154 -5.50 -4.17 -20.67
CA ARG A 154 -6.69 -4.54 -19.88
C ARG A 154 -6.54 -5.95 -19.29
N GLY A 155 -6.69 -6.07 -17.97
CA GLY A 155 -6.60 -7.33 -17.24
C GLY A 155 -5.21 -7.75 -16.78
N ARG A 156 -4.16 -6.93 -17.01
CA ARG A 156 -2.83 -7.14 -16.43
C ARG A 156 -2.51 -6.07 -15.39
N THR A 157 -1.81 -6.48 -14.34
CA THR A 157 -1.21 -5.56 -13.37
C THR A 157 -0.01 -4.86 -14.03
N ALA A 158 -0.08 -3.53 -14.14
CA ALA A 158 1.06 -2.75 -14.58
C ALA A 158 2.18 -2.75 -13.52
N PRO A 159 3.45 -2.90 -13.94
CA PRO A 159 4.59 -2.78 -13.03
C PRO A 159 4.67 -1.36 -12.46
N VAL A 160 5.11 -1.27 -11.20
CA VAL A 160 5.38 -0.01 -10.53
C VAL A 160 6.89 0.17 -10.45
N TYR A 161 7.38 1.33 -10.83
CA TYR A 161 8.78 1.72 -10.73
C TYR A 161 8.93 2.78 -9.65
N ALA A 162 10.06 2.74 -8.95
CA ALA A 162 10.42 3.78 -8.00
C ALA A 162 11.78 4.39 -8.33
N ARG A 163 11.92 5.68 -8.05
CA ARG A 163 13.18 6.42 -8.10
C ARG A 163 13.32 7.27 -6.85
N LEU A 164 14.50 7.27 -6.24
CA LEU A 164 14.83 8.07 -5.06
C LEU A 164 15.89 9.11 -5.42
N VAL A 165 15.57 10.37 -5.16
CA VAL A 165 16.52 11.49 -5.23
C VAL A 165 16.58 12.17 -3.88
N ALA A 166 17.72 12.11 -3.19
CA ALA A 166 17.85 12.65 -1.83
C ALA A 166 19.16 13.41 -1.61
N GLN A 167 19.10 14.39 -0.72
CA GLN A 167 20.26 15.11 -0.21
C GLN A 167 20.48 14.74 1.25
N CYS A 168 21.69 14.31 1.56
CA CYS A 168 22.10 13.91 2.90
C CYS A 168 23.07 14.93 3.49
N ALA A 169 22.75 15.37 4.71
CA ALA A 169 23.63 16.15 5.56
C ALA A 169 24.17 15.26 6.70
N PRO A 170 25.43 15.48 7.13
CA PRO A 170 25.94 14.80 8.31
C PRO A 170 25.02 15.11 9.50
N PHE A 171 24.73 14.10 10.31
CA PHE A 171 23.95 14.29 11.52
C PHE A 171 24.80 15.13 12.48
N ALA A 172 24.52 16.43 12.58
CA ALA A 172 25.12 17.26 13.62
C ALA A 172 24.62 16.69 14.95
N ALA A 173 25.51 16.04 15.70
CA ALA A 173 25.24 15.69 17.08
C ALA A 173 24.80 16.99 17.76
N ALA A 174 23.56 17.02 18.24
CA ALA A 174 23.06 18.18 18.97
C ALA A 174 24.09 18.49 20.07
N GLU A 175 24.66 19.68 19.99
CA GLU A 175 25.55 20.22 20.98
C GLU A 175 24.81 20.11 22.32
N SER A 176 25.29 19.23 23.19
CA SER A 176 24.69 18.99 24.50
C SER A 176 24.58 20.35 25.17
N PRO A 177 23.39 20.79 25.63
CA PRO A 177 23.31 22.02 26.40
C PRO A 177 24.24 21.85 27.60
N ALA A 178 25.22 22.74 27.72
CA ALA A 178 26.09 22.80 28.88
C ALA A 178 25.18 22.86 30.12
N ALA A 179 25.28 21.84 30.97
CA ALA A 179 24.56 21.83 32.23
C ALA A 179 25.02 23.06 33.06
N PRO A 180 24.10 23.76 33.74
CA PRO A 180 24.41 24.92 34.56
C PRO A 180 25.28 24.59 35.77
#